data_AF-A0A7W6CWD3-F1
#
_entry.id   AF-A0A7W6CWD3-F1
#
_cell.length_a   1.000
_cell.length_b   1.000
_cell.length_c   1.000
_cell.angle_alpha   90.00
_cell.angle_beta   90.00
_cell.angle_gamma   90.00
#
_symmetry.space_group_name_H-M   'P 1'
#
loop_
_entity.id
_entity.type
_entity.pdbx_description
1 polymer ?
#
loop_
_entity_poly.entity_id
_entity_poly.type
_entity_poly.pdbx_seq_one_letter_code
_entity_poly.pdbx_strand_id
1 'polypeptide(L)'
;MKKVAITAMVLALASPVMEAAAGSYVVWGVGSRRCGAWIDAQRTNQAKAEAYQSWVHGFVTGAGFAREGLKLKDVDVRPETLTKWVDEYCLANPLMTIERAAVGLLDHIAAEK
;
A
#
# COMPACT_ATOMS: atom_id res chain seq x y z
N MET A 1 61.13 -4.28 0.47
CA MET A 1 60.11 -4.81 1.42
C MET A 1 58.73 -4.36 0.94
N LYS A 2 57.75 -5.26 1.02
CA LYS A 2 56.61 -5.39 0.09
C LYS A 2 55.55 -4.28 0.22
N LYS A 3 55.19 -3.65 -0.90
CA LYS A 3 53.98 -2.80 -1.02
C LYS A 3 52.77 -3.74 -1.10
N VAL A 4 51.99 -3.84 -0.01
CA VAL A 4 50.72 -4.57 -0.02
C VAL A 4 49.65 -3.60 -0.51
N ALA A 5 49.23 -3.75 -1.76
CA ALA A 5 48.08 -3.05 -2.31
C ALA A 5 46.82 -3.66 -1.67
N ILE A 6 46.15 -2.90 -0.82
CA ILE A 6 44.86 -3.27 -0.25
C ILE A 6 43.81 -2.92 -1.30
N THR A 7 43.47 -3.89 -2.14
CA THR A 7 42.31 -3.80 -3.04
C THR A 7 41.07 -3.99 -2.18
N ALA A 8 40.41 -2.90 -1.80
CA ALA A 8 39.12 -2.93 -1.12
C ALA A 8 38.05 -3.45 -2.08
N MET A 9 37.78 -4.76 -2.02
CA MET A 9 36.66 -5.38 -2.72
C MET A 9 35.37 -4.96 -2.00
N VAL A 10 34.71 -3.94 -2.53
CA VAL A 10 33.37 -3.53 -2.08
C VAL A 10 32.41 -4.66 -2.40
N LEU A 11 32.10 -5.50 -1.40
CA LEU A 11 30.98 -6.43 -1.47
C LEU A 11 29.70 -5.60 -1.56
N ALA A 12 29.16 -5.49 -2.77
CA ALA A 12 27.81 -5.02 -2.98
C ALA A 12 26.87 -6.01 -2.28
N LEU A 13 26.36 -5.61 -1.10
CA LEU A 13 25.26 -6.27 -0.42
C LEU A 13 24.03 -6.14 -1.33
N ALA A 14 23.88 -7.07 -2.26
CA ALA A 14 22.64 -7.26 -2.99
C ALA A 14 21.64 -7.82 -1.99
N SER A 15 20.92 -6.93 -1.29
CA SER A 15 19.74 -7.33 -0.53
C SER A 15 18.80 -8.04 -1.49
N PRO A 16 18.37 -9.28 -1.22
CA PRO A 16 17.36 -9.91 -2.04
C PRO A 16 16.11 -9.04 -1.95
N VAL A 17 15.70 -8.47 -3.08
CA VAL A 17 14.37 -7.89 -3.21
C VAL A 17 13.45 -9.09 -3.07
N MET A 18 12.87 -9.26 -1.89
CA MET A 18 11.83 -10.24 -1.67
C MET A 18 10.63 -9.76 -2.50
N GLU A 19 10.59 -10.18 -3.76
CA GLU A 19 9.42 -10.03 -4.62
C GLU A 19 8.33 -10.86 -3.94
N ALA A 20 7.57 -10.23 -3.04
CA ALA A 20 6.46 -10.88 -2.36
C ALA A 20 5.55 -11.46 -3.44
N ALA A 21 5.51 -12.79 -3.53
CA ALA A 21 4.85 -13.53 -4.59
C ALA A 21 3.48 -12.91 -4.90
N ALA A 22 3.39 -12.21 -6.03
CA ALA A 22 2.17 -11.62 -6.54
C ALA A 22 1.26 -12.76 -7.02
N GLY A 23 0.49 -13.34 -6.10
CA GLY A 23 -0.38 -14.48 -6.35
C GLY A 23 -1.77 -14.10 -6.86
N SER A 24 -2.11 -14.68 -8.02
CA SER A 24 -3.43 -15.16 -8.49
C SER A 24 -4.57 -14.22 -8.89
N TYR A 25 -4.44 -12.89 -8.86
CA TYR A 25 -5.54 -12.04 -9.32
C TYR A 25 -5.08 -10.77 -10.03
N VAL A 26 -5.98 -10.19 -10.83
CA VAL A 26 -5.78 -8.93 -11.53
C VAL A 26 -6.57 -7.83 -10.83
N VAL A 27 -5.93 -6.68 -10.65
CA VAL A 27 -6.57 -5.48 -10.13
C VAL A 27 -7.07 -4.65 -11.30
N TRP A 28 -8.39 -4.58 -11.49
CA TRP A 28 -9.00 -3.74 -12.50
C TRP A 28 -9.37 -2.36 -11.95
N GLY A 29 -9.30 -1.35 -12.83
CA GLY A 29 -9.68 0.02 -12.50
C GLY A 29 -8.63 0.75 -11.66
N VAL A 30 -9.10 1.66 -10.81
CA VAL A 30 -8.24 2.66 -10.15
C VAL A 30 -7.29 2.07 -9.10
N GLY A 31 -7.60 0.92 -8.50
CA GLY A 31 -6.71 0.24 -7.56
C GLY A 31 -5.34 -0.16 -8.14
N SER A 32 -5.25 -0.31 -9.47
CA SER A 32 -3.98 -0.59 -10.17
C SER A 32 -3.08 0.63 -10.33
N ARG A 33 -3.59 1.84 -10.05
CA ARG A 33 -2.80 3.08 -10.15
C ARG A 33 -1.82 3.18 -9.00
N ARG A 34 -0.74 3.94 -9.23
CA ARG A 34 0.30 4.20 -8.22
C ARG A 34 -0.19 5.20 -7.17
N CYS A 35 0.34 5.09 -5.96
CA CYS A 35 0.12 6.00 -4.84
C CYS A 35 0.43 7.47 -5.16
N GLY A 36 1.40 7.75 -6.03
CA GLY A 36 1.60 9.12 -6.53
C GLY A 36 0.36 9.71 -7.20
N ALA A 37 -0.36 8.91 -8.02
CA ALA A 37 -1.59 9.35 -8.66
C ALA A 37 -2.72 9.57 -7.64
N TRP A 38 -2.73 8.80 -6.54
CA TRP A 38 -3.65 9.02 -5.43
C TRP A 38 -3.43 10.39 -4.79
N ILE A 39 -2.20 10.71 -4.41
CA ILE A 39 -1.87 12.01 -3.80
C ILE A 39 -2.17 13.17 -4.74
N ASP A 40 -1.86 13.02 -6.03
CA ASP A 40 -2.18 14.04 -7.03
C ASP A 40 -3.70 14.26 -7.15
N ALA A 41 -4.50 13.19 -7.16
CA ALA A 41 -5.95 13.30 -7.24
C ALA A 41 -6.53 14.04 -6.03
N GLN A 42 -6.10 13.68 -4.81
CA GLN A 42 -6.55 14.31 -3.56
C GLN A 42 -6.31 15.83 -3.55
N ARG A 43 -5.27 16.31 -4.23
CA ARG A 43 -4.89 17.72 -4.26
C ARG A 43 -5.52 18.51 -5.41
N THR A 44 -5.78 17.87 -6.54
CA THR A 44 -6.02 18.57 -7.80
C THR A 44 -7.36 18.26 -8.45
N ASN A 45 -8.03 17.16 -8.07
CA ASN A 45 -9.24 16.73 -8.76
C ASN A 45 -10.16 15.92 -7.83
N GLN A 46 -11.17 16.59 -7.28
CA GLN A 46 -12.13 15.99 -6.35
C GLN A 46 -12.85 14.76 -6.93
N ALA A 47 -13.27 14.79 -8.20
CA ALA A 47 -13.95 13.64 -8.79
C ALA A 47 -13.04 12.40 -8.92
N LYS A 48 -11.75 12.60 -9.22
CA LYS A 48 -10.76 11.50 -9.22
C LYS A 48 -10.49 11.01 -7.79
N ALA A 49 -10.38 11.93 -6.83
CA ALA A 49 -10.21 11.61 -5.42
C ALA A 49 -11.37 10.73 -4.93
N GLU A 50 -12.61 11.14 -5.16
CA GLU A 50 -13.82 10.38 -4.80
C GLU A 50 -13.84 8.99 -5.44
N ALA A 51 -13.45 8.86 -6.72
CA ALA A 51 -13.37 7.58 -7.40
C ALA A 51 -12.34 6.64 -6.75
N TYR A 52 -11.20 7.18 -6.32
CA TYR A 52 -10.14 6.40 -5.69
C TYR A 52 -10.53 5.98 -4.28
N GLN A 53 -11.04 6.92 -3.48
CA GLN A 53 -11.55 6.65 -2.13
C GLN A 53 -12.66 5.59 -2.18
N SER A 54 -13.60 5.71 -3.11
CA SER A 54 -14.68 4.74 -3.30
C SER A 54 -14.17 3.34 -3.61
N TRP A 55 -13.11 3.22 -4.43
CA TRP A 55 -12.49 1.93 -4.71
C TRP A 55 -11.87 1.31 -3.46
N VAL A 56 -11.16 2.10 -2.65
CA VAL A 56 -10.57 1.64 -1.37
C VAL A 56 -11.66 1.21 -0.39
N HIS A 57 -12.70 2.01 -0.21
CA HIS A 57 -13.82 1.68 0.68
C HIS A 57 -14.53 0.39 0.24
N GLY A 58 -14.76 0.22 -1.06
CA GLY A 58 -15.33 -0.99 -1.63
C GLY A 58 -14.43 -2.21 -1.41
N PHE A 59 -13.11 -2.06 -1.60
CA PHE A 59 -12.13 -3.12 -1.36
C PHE A 59 -12.13 -3.57 0.10
N VAL A 60 -12.08 -2.63 1.05
CA VAL A 60 -12.13 -2.91 2.49
C VAL A 60 -13.45 -3.61 2.85
N THR A 61 -14.57 -3.11 2.36
CA THR A 61 -15.90 -3.71 2.56
C THR A 61 -15.94 -5.16 2.04
N GLY A 62 -15.46 -5.39 0.82
CA GLY A 62 -15.40 -6.72 0.22
C GLY A 62 -14.49 -7.68 1.00
N ALA A 63 -13.36 -7.19 1.52
CA ALA A 63 -12.50 -7.99 2.39
C ALA A 63 -13.19 -8.36 3.71
N GLY A 64 -13.90 -7.42 4.35
CA GLY A 64 -14.69 -7.72 5.54
C GLY A 64 -15.84 -8.71 5.29
N PHE A 65 -16.42 -8.70 4.09
CA PHE A 65 -17.42 -9.69 3.68
C PHE A 65 -16.81 -11.09 3.46
N ALA A 66 -15.64 -11.17 2.83
CA ALA A 66 -15.05 -12.43 2.39
C ALA A 66 -14.11 -13.09 3.41
N ARG A 67 -13.49 -12.34 4.32
CA ARG A 67 -12.49 -12.85 5.27
C ARG A 67 -13.14 -13.15 6.62
N GLU A 68 -13.22 -14.43 6.97
CA GLU A 68 -13.65 -14.85 8.30
C GLU A 68 -12.74 -14.23 9.39
N GLY A 69 -13.36 -13.66 10.43
CA GLY A 69 -12.64 -13.09 11.58
C GLY A 69 -12.16 -11.64 11.41
N LEU A 70 -12.29 -11.02 10.23
CA LEU A 70 -12.02 -9.59 10.05
C LEU A 70 -13.24 -8.77 10.54
N LYS A 71 -13.17 -8.27 11.77
CA LYS A 71 -14.27 -7.51 12.38
C LYS A 71 -14.15 -6.01 12.14
N LEU A 72 -14.52 -5.57 10.93
CA LEU A 72 -14.53 -4.15 10.58
C LEU A 72 -15.46 -3.29 11.45
N LYS A 73 -16.47 -3.90 12.09
CA LYS A 73 -17.43 -3.18 12.95
C LYS A 73 -16.84 -2.75 14.30
N ASP A 74 -15.70 -3.32 14.69
CA ASP A 74 -15.10 -3.11 16.01
C ASP A 74 -13.96 -2.07 15.97
N VAL A 75 -13.61 -1.57 14.77
CA VAL A 75 -12.54 -0.58 14.54
C VAL A 75 -13.15 0.72 14.02
N ASP A 76 -12.49 1.86 14.23
CA ASP A 76 -12.89 3.14 13.62
C ASP A 76 -12.71 3.11 12.09
N VAL A 77 -13.64 2.46 11.40
CA VAL A 77 -13.70 2.35 9.95
C VAL A 77 -14.42 3.53 9.28
N ARG A 78 -14.48 4.68 9.97
CA ARG A 78 -15.01 5.90 9.35
C ARG A 78 -14.22 6.21 8.06
N PRO A 79 -14.90 6.50 6.94
CA PRO A 79 -14.26 6.76 5.66
C PRO A 79 -13.09 7.76 5.72
N GLU A 80 -13.20 8.78 6.57
CA GLU A 80 -12.20 9.82 6.74
C GLU A 80 -10.93 9.28 7.43
N THR A 81 -11.08 8.42 8.45
CA THR A 81 -9.96 7.77 9.14
C THR A 81 -9.22 6.81 8.20
N LEU A 82 -9.96 6.03 7.40
CA LEU A 82 -9.38 5.12 6.41
C LEU A 82 -8.64 5.87 5.30
N THR A 83 -9.26 6.93 4.77
CA THR A 83 -8.67 7.77 3.73
C THR A 83 -7.36 8.40 4.21
N LYS A 84 -7.35 8.93 5.44
CA LYS A 84 -6.15 9.52 6.03
C LYS A 84 -5.00 8.51 6.14
N TRP A 85 -5.28 7.29 6.59
CA TRP A 85 -4.25 6.25 6.68
C TRP A 85 -3.66 5.93 5.29
N VAL A 86 -4.51 5.84 4.26
CA VAL A 86 -4.07 5.60 2.89
C VAL A 86 -3.26 6.78 2.34
N ASP A 87 -3.64 8.02 2.66
CA ASP A 87 -2.85 9.21 2.32
C ASP A 87 -1.43 9.11 2.90
N GLU A 88 -1.30 8.76 4.19
CA GLU A 88 -0.01 8.61 4.86
C GLU A 88 0.82 7.47 4.25
N TYR A 89 0.21 6.31 4.01
CA TYR A 89 0.87 5.19 3.33
C TYR A 89 1.37 5.59 1.95
N CYS A 90 0.52 6.25 1.15
CA CYS A 90 0.85 6.62 -0.22
C CYS A 90 1.89 7.75 -0.31
N LEU A 91 1.91 8.67 0.65
CA LEU A 91 2.98 9.67 0.76
C LEU A 91 4.35 9.01 1.00
N ALA A 92 4.39 8.00 1.87
CA ALA A 92 5.62 7.25 2.15
C ALA A 92 6.03 6.29 1.02
N ASN A 93 5.07 5.82 0.22
CA ASN A 93 5.27 4.76 -0.77
C ASN A 93 4.76 5.12 -2.17
N PRO A 94 5.25 6.19 -2.83
CA PRO A 94 4.65 6.75 -4.05
C PRO A 94 4.65 5.80 -5.26
N LEU A 95 5.54 4.80 -5.27
CA LEU A 95 5.65 3.81 -6.35
C LEU A 95 4.76 2.57 -6.15
N MET A 96 4.22 2.36 -4.95
CA MET A 96 3.29 1.26 -4.68
C MET A 96 1.94 1.53 -5.33
N THR A 97 1.16 0.48 -5.56
CA THR A 97 -0.22 0.61 -6.06
C THR A 97 -1.19 0.99 -4.93
N ILE A 98 -2.33 1.54 -5.31
CA ILE A 98 -3.44 1.80 -4.37
C ILE A 98 -3.95 0.49 -3.77
N GLU A 99 -3.95 -0.61 -4.53
CA GLU A 99 -4.26 -1.94 -3.98
C GLU A 99 -3.30 -2.34 -2.85
N ARG A 100 -1.98 -2.13 -3.01
CA ARG A 100 -1.01 -2.42 -1.94
C ARG A 100 -1.27 -1.58 -0.69
N ALA A 101 -1.66 -0.32 -0.86
CA ALA A 101 -2.09 0.54 0.25
C ALA A 101 -3.34 -0.02 0.94
N ALA A 102 -4.36 -0.44 0.17
CA ALA A 102 -5.59 -1.01 0.72
C ALA A 102 -5.34 -2.35 1.44
N VAL A 103 -4.43 -3.20 0.95
CA VAL A 103 -4.00 -4.41 1.66
C VAL A 103 -3.31 -4.05 2.97
N GLY A 104 -2.37 -3.10 2.96
CA GLY A 104 -1.70 -2.63 4.17
C GLY A 104 -2.67 -2.06 5.20
N LEU A 105 -3.72 -1.37 4.75
CA LEU A 105 -4.79 -0.86 5.63
C LEU A 105 -5.54 -2.01 6.32
N LEU A 106 -5.86 -3.08 5.59
CA LEU A 106 -6.51 -4.26 6.19
C LEU A 106 -5.62 -4.94 7.23
N ASP A 107 -4.32 -5.02 6.97
CA ASP A 107 -3.34 -5.58 7.92
C ASP A 107 -3.23 -4.71 9.18
N HIS A 108 -3.24 -3.37 9.01
CA HIS A 108 -3.29 -2.43 10.13
C HIS A 108 -4.56 -2.62 10.98
N ILE A 109 -5.73 -2.64 10.35
CA ILE A 109 -7.01 -2.86 11.05
C ILE A 109 -7.01 -4.20 11.80
N ALA A 110 -6.46 -5.26 11.21
CA ALA A 110 -6.40 -6.58 11.85
C ALA A 110 -5.44 -6.63 13.06
N ALA A 111 -4.50 -5.69 13.16
CA ALA A 111 -3.53 -5.60 14.25
C ALA A 111 -4.03 -4.80 15.47
N GLU A 112 -5.03 -3.93 15.30
CA GLU A 112 -5.64 -3.07 16.35
C GLU A 112 -6.55 -3.84 17.34
N LYS A 113 -6.20 -5.09 17.70
CA LYS A 113 -6.98 -5.93 18.62
C LYS A 113 -6.97 -5.45 20.07
#